data_AF-A0A0M6ZS81-F1
#
_entry.id   AF-A0A0M6ZS81-F1
#
_cell.length_a   1.000
_cell.length_b   1.000
_cell.length_c   1.000
_cell.angle_alpha   90.00
_cell.angle_beta   90.00
_cell.angle_gamma   90.00
#
_symmetry.space_group_name_H-M   'P 1'
#
loop_
_entity.id
_entity.type
_entity.pdbx_description
1 polymer ?
#
loop_
_entity_poly.entity_id
_entity_poly.type
_entity_poly.pdbx_seq_one_letter_code
_entity_poly.pdbx_strand_id
1 'polypeptide(L)'
;MPAERRYKIPTEDRLTRSAVHYLERYASTEANLRRVLERKVSRACHALELPPDEYRDLIETIVAKCVRNGMVNDRGFAEMKLASLRRKGQSKKKIEAQLRAKGVPVHIIEVVVAEDTSEDRTAAIAYAKRRRFGPFRDHAKRDDRRLKDIAAMCRAGFDYETARQIIDADLDDFSA
;
A
#
# COMPACT_ATOMS: atom_id res chain seq x y z
N MET A 1 29.19 -14.91 21.01
CA MET A 1 29.09 -13.51 20.54
C MET A 1 28.78 -13.53 19.06
N PRO A 2 27.65 -12.98 18.56
CA PRO A 2 27.43 -12.90 17.12
C PRO A 2 28.53 -12.02 16.51
N ALA A 3 29.11 -12.47 15.39
CA ALA A 3 30.18 -11.75 14.71
C ALA A 3 29.73 -10.31 14.41
N GLU A 4 30.52 -9.34 14.86
CA GLU A 4 30.28 -7.92 14.65
C GLU A 4 30.15 -7.68 13.14
N ARG A 5 28.98 -7.22 12.70
CA ARG A 5 28.72 -6.98 11.28
C ARG A 5 29.66 -5.89 10.80
N ARG A 6 30.76 -6.27 10.12
CA ARG A 6 31.70 -5.32 9.55
C ARG A 6 31.01 -4.58 8.40
N TYR A 7 30.55 -3.37 8.69
CA TYR A 7 29.98 -2.48 7.70
C TYR A 7 31.05 -2.16 6.64
N LYS A 8 30.60 -1.96 5.40
CA LYS A 8 31.48 -1.72 4.25
C LYS A 8 31.04 -0.42 3.57
N ILE A 9 32.01 0.29 3.00
CA ILE A 9 31.78 1.57 2.31
C ILE A 9 30.66 1.40 1.25
N PRO A 10 29.63 2.26 1.22
CA PRO A 10 28.54 2.20 0.25
C PRO A 10 28.95 2.64 -1.17
N THR A 11 29.77 1.84 -1.84
CA THR A 11 30.12 2.10 -3.25
C THR A 11 28.94 1.88 -4.20
N GLU A 12 28.99 2.47 -5.39
CA GLU A 12 27.94 2.33 -6.41
C GLU A 12 27.59 0.87 -6.71
N ASP A 13 28.59 0.03 -6.98
CA ASP A 13 28.40 -1.40 -7.26
C ASP A 13 27.68 -2.12 -6.11
N ARG A 14 28.01 -1.80 -4.85
CA ARG A 14 27.40 -2.41 -3.67
C ARG A 14 25.95 -1.99 -3.48
N LEU A 15 25.67 -0.71 -3.67
CA LEU A 15 24.31 -0.17 -3.58
C LEU A 15 23.45 -0.69 -4.74
N THR A 16 24.01 -0.79 -5.94
CA THR A 16 23.35 -1.37 -7.12
C THR A 16 22.99 -2.83 -6.90
N ARG A 17 23.95 -3.66 -6.46
CA ARG A 17 23.68 -5.07 -6.11
C ARG A 17 22.63 -5.19 -5.02
N SER A 18 22.66 -4.29 -4.03
CA SER A 18 21.66 -4.26 -2.96
C SER A 18 20.26 -3.88 -3.47
N ALA A 19 20.17 -2.94 -4.40
CA ALA A 19 18.92 -2.53 -5.04
C ALA A 19 18.33 -3.69 -5.85
N VAL A 20 19.12 -4.29 -6.74
CA VAL A 20 18.71 -5.45 -7.56
C VAL A 20 18.23 -6.59 -6.66
N HIS A 21 19.03 -6.96 -5.67
CA HIS A 21 18.67 -8.02 -4.73
C HIS A 21 17.37 -7.75 -3.94
N TYR A 22 17.09 -6.49 -3.64
CA TYR A 22 15.85 -6.09 -3.00
C TYR A 22 14.65 -6.23 -3.96
N LEU A 23 14.81 -5.74 -5.20
CA LEU A 23 13.77 -5.74 -6.22
C LEU A 23 13.43 -7.14 -6.75
N GLU A 24 14.38 -8.07 -6.73
CA GLU A 24 14.13 -9.51 -7.02
C GLU A 24 13.08 -10.14 -6.09
N ARG A 25 12.94 -9.61 -4.86
CA ARG A 25 12.08 -10.19 -3.83
C ARG A 25 10.82 -9.38 -3.57
N TYR A 26 10.89 -8.07 -3.80
CA TYR A 26 9.87 -7.14 -3.38
C TYR A 26 9.52 -6.17 -4.50
N ALA A 27 8.27 -6.21 -4.94
CA ALA A 27 7.68 -5.12 -5.70
C ALA A 27 7.76 -3.83 -4.86
N SER A 28 8.32 -2.77 -5.44
CA SER A 28 8.61 -1.52 -4.75
C SER A 28 8.25 -0.32 -5.60
N THR A 29 8.06 0.81 -4.94
CA THR A 29 8.03 2.13 -5.55
C THR A 29 9.42 2.75 -5.56
N GLU A 30 9.59 3.82 -6.35
CA GLU A 30 10.80 4.65 -6.35
C GLU A 30 11.11 5.18 -4.97
N ALA A 31 10.11 5.80 -4.33
CA ALA A 31 10.25 6.37 -2.99
C ALA A 31 10.60 5.31 -1.93
N ASN A 32 10.08 4.09 -2.05
CA ASN A 32 10.43 3.02 -1.12
C ASN A 32 11.84 2.48 -1.37
N LEU A 33 12.26 2.33 -2.63
CA LEU A 33 13.62 1.91 -2.97
C LEU A 33 14.64 2.93 -2.45
N ARG A 34 14.39 4.22 -2.66
CA ARG A 34 15.20 5.32 -2.09
C ARG A 34 15.36 5.16 -0.58
N ARG A 35 14.25 5.04 0.16
CA ARG A 35 14.27 4.83 1.62
C ARG A 35 15.00 3.57 2.06
N VAL A 36 15.01 2.51 1.24
CA VAL A 36 15.76 1.27 1.53
C VAL A 36 17.26 1.52 1.41
N LEU A 37 17.69 2.20 0.35
CA LEU A 37 19.09 2.56 0.13
C LEU A 37 19.59 3.57 1.16
N GLU A 38 18.82 4.62 1.46
CA GLU A 38 19.12 5.61 2.50
C GLU A 38 19.34 4.96 3.87
N ARG A 39 18.43 4.06 4.28
CA ARG A 39 18.58 3.32 5.55
C ARG A 39 19.83 2.44 5.56
N LYS A 40 20.21 1.87 4.41
CA LYS A 40 21.42 1.05 4.29
C LYS A 40 22.68 1.91 4.40
N VAL A 41 22.71 3.03 3.67
CA VAL A 41 23.79 4.01 3.71
C VAL A 41 23.95 4.57 5.11
N SER A 42 22.88 5.07 5.73
CA SER A 42 22.89 5.64 7.08
C SER A 42 23.51 4.70 8.11
N ARG A 43 23.18 3.40 8.08
CA ARG A 43 23.77 2.39 8.99
C ARG A 43 25.27 2.17 8.74
N ALA A 44 25.68 2.14 7.47
CA ALA A 44 27.09 1.99 7.12
C ALA A 44 27.90 3.23 7.46
N CYS A 45 27.37 4.42 7.16
CA CYS A 45 27.95 5.72 7.48
C CYS A 45 28.12 5.90 9.00
N HIS A 46 27.10 5.57 9.80
CA HIS A 46 27.20 5.61 11.25
C HIS A 46 28.32 4.70 11.78
N ALA A 47 28.47 3.50 11.23
CA ALA A 47 29.48 2.55 11.68
C ALA A 47 30.91 2.85 11.20
N LEU A 48 31.05 3.67 10.15
CA LEU A 48 32.33 4.03 9.53
C LEU A 48 32.69 5.50 9.74
N GLU A 49 31.88 6.24 10.52
CA GLU A 49 32.01 7.67 10.76
C GLU A 49 32.08 8.51 9.47
N LEU A 50 31.27 8.14 8.48
CA LEU A 50 31.16 8.84 7.20
C LEU A 50 29.93 9.75 7.16
N PRO A 51 29.96 10.88 6.42
CA PRO A 51 28.81 11.74 6.22
C PRO A 51 27.78 11.09 5.27
N PRO A 52 26.52 10.84 5.70
CA PRO A 52 25.51 10.21 4.85
C PRO A 52 25.07 11.05 3.64
N ASP A 53 25.10 12.37 3.76
CA ASP A 53 24.61 13.28 2.72
C ASP A 53 25.42 13.22 1.42
N GLU A 54 26.71 12.84 1.49
CA GLU A 54 27.56 12.64 0.31
C GLU A 54 27.07 11.53 -0.63
N TYR A 55 26.20 10.64 -0.15
CA TYR A 55 25.68 9.52 -0.92
C TYR A 55 24.33 9.79 -1.57
N ARG A 56 23.73 10.97 -1.37
CA ARG A 56 22.39 11.31 -1.87
C ARG A 56 22.30 11.19 -3.39
N ASP A 57 23.23 11.82 -4.11
CA ASP A 57 23.23 11.80 -5.58
C ASP A 57 23.49 10.41 -6.15
N LEU A 58 24.29 9.61 -5.44
CA LEU A 58 24.52 8.21 -5.79
C LEU A 58 23.24 7.38 -5.64
N ILE A 59 22.48 7.58 -4.56
CA ILE A 59 21.19 6.91 -4.35
C ILE A 59 20.21 7.29 -5.47
N GLU A 60 20.06 8.57 -5.79
CA GLU A 60 19.18 9.02 -6.87
C GLU A 60 19.60 8.43 -8.23
N THR A 61 20.90 8.40 -8.50
CA THR A 61 21.45 7.78 -9.73
C THR A 61 21.06 6.32 -9.85
N ILE A 62 21.16 5.55 -8.76
CA ILE A 62 20.81 4.11 -8.74
C ILE A 62 19.30 3.92 -8.88
N VAL A 63 18.48 4.70 -8.16
CA VAL A 63 17.01 4.64 -8.28
C VAL A 63 16.59 4.92 -9.73
N ALA A 64 17.13 5.99 -10.33
CA ALA A 64 16.84 6.33 -11.72
C ALA A 64 17.28 5.25 -12.71
N LYS A 65 18.42 4.57 -12.48
CA LYS A 65 18.84 3.40 -13.27
C LYS A 65 17.83 2.25 -13.15
N CYS A 66 17.35 1.94 -11.94
CA CYS A 66 16.34 0.91 -11.73
C CYS A 66 15.02 1.23 -12.44
N VAL A 67 14.58 2.49 -12.42
CA VAL A 67 13.37 2.94 -13.13
C VAL A 67 13.54 2.82 -14.64
N ARG A 68 14.63 3.37 -15.20
CA ARG A 68 14.91 3.30 -16.66
C ARG A 68 14.99 1.86 -17.18
N ASN A 69 15.50 0.94 -16.36
CA ASN A 69 15.59 -0.48 -16.69
C ASN A 69 14.29 -1.26 -16.41
N GLY A 70 13.20 -0.60 -16.02
CA GLY A 70 11.90 -1.23 -15.77
C GLY A 70 11.82 -2.07 -14.50
N MET A 71 12.84 -2.02 -13.63
CA MET A 71 12.85 -2.76 -12.36
C MET A 71 11.92 -2.12 -11.31
N VAL A 72 11.61 -0.83 -11.47
CA VAL A 72 10.64 -0.08 -10.67
C VAL A 72 9.64 0.55 -11.61
N ASN A 73 8.36 0.36 -11.31
CA ASN A 73 7.25 0.96 -12.03
C ASN A 73 6.16 1.34 -11.02
N ASP A 74 6.09 2.62 -10.66
CA ASP A 74 5.14 3.12 -9.66
C ASP A 74 3.68 2.95 -10.11
N ARG A 75 3.39 3.09 -11.41
CA ARG A 75 2.05 2.87 -11.98
C ARG A 75 1.65 1.40 -11.87
N GLY A 76 2.48 0.49 -12.38
CA GLY A 76 2.22 -0.95 -12.30
C GLY A 76 2.12 -1.44 -10.84
N PHE A 77 2.93 -0.88 -9.94
CA PHE A 77 2.81 -1.13 -8.51
C PHE A 77 1.45 -0.68 -7.95
N ALA A 78 1.02 0.53 -8.32
CA ALA A 78 -0.25 1.09 -7.87
C ALA A 78 -1.45 0.29 -8.36
N GLU A 79 -1.48 -0.09 -9.65
CA GLU A 79 -2.54 -0.92 -10.26
C GLU A 79 -2.65 -2.28 -9.56
N MET A 80 -1.52 -3.00 -9.43
CA MET A 80 -1.48 -4.28 -8.71
C MET A 80 -1.98 -4.15 -7.27
N LYS A 81 -1.54 -3.10 -6.57
CA LYS A 81 -1.89 -2.89 -5.17
C LYS A 81 -3.37 -2.52 -5.01
N LEU A 82 -3.89 -1.66 -5.87
CA LEU A 82 -5.30 -1.30 -5.93
C LEU A 82 -6.16 -2.54 -6.11
N ALA A 83 -5.89 -3.36 -7.14
CA ALA A 83 -6.66 -4.58 -7.41
C ALA A 83 -6.61 -5.58 -6.24
N SER A 84 -5.47 -5.69 -5.55
CA SER A 84 -5.34 -6.54 -4.34
C SER A 84 -6.17 -6.01 -3.16
N LEU A 85 -6.18 -4.70 -2.93
CA LEU A 85 -6.88 -4.08 -1.82
C LEU A 85 -8.40 -4.02 -2.06
N ARG A 86 -8.84 -3.82 -3.30
CA ARG A 86 -10.25 -3.91 -3.71
C ARG A 86 -10.86 -5.26 -3.38
N ARG A 87 -10.18 -6.35 -3.77
CA ARG A 87 -10.60 -7.73 -3.41
C ARG A 87 -10.69 -7.97 -1.91
N LYS A 88 -9.96 -7.21 -1.09
CA LYS A 88 -10.00 -7.27 0.39
C LYS A 88 -11.09 -6.38 1.01
N GLY A 89 -11.89 -5.71 0.18
CA GLY A 89 -12.91 -4.77 0.59
C GLY A 89 -12.33 -3.51 1.21
N GLN A 90 -11.27 -2.95 0.64
CA GLN A 90 -10.80 -1.61 1.03
C GLN A 90 -11.51 -0.55 0.19
N SER A 91 -11.91 0.54 0.85
CA SER A 91 -12.46 1.72 0.18
C SER A 91 -11.40 2.44 -0.65
N LYS A 92 -11.86 3.19 -1.65
CA LYS A 92 -11.02 4.07 -2.47
C LYS A 92 -10.12 4.97 -1.60
N LYS A 93 -10.69 5.66 -0.61
CA LYS A 93 -9.95 6.53 0.31
C LYS A 93 -8.81 5.82 1.04
N LYS A 94 -9.03 4.58 1.50
CA LYS A 94 -7.97 3.79 2.16
C LYS A 94 -6.91 3.33 1.19
N ILE A 95 -7.28 2.97 -0.04
CA ILE A 95 -6.34 2.56 -1.07
C ILE A 95 -5.42 3.73 -1.41
N GLU A 96 -5.97 4.91 -1.69
CA GLU A 96 -5.19 6.12 -1.94
C GLU A 96 -4.21 6.43 -0.79
N ALA A 97 -4.69 6.38 0.47
CA ALA A 97 -3.84 6.62 1.63
C ALA A 97 -2.69 5.60 1.73
N GLN A 98 -2.94 4.32 1.43
CA GLN A 98 -1.90 3.30 1.42
C GLN A 98 -0.89 3.48 0.28
N LEU A 99 -1.33 3.89 -0.91
CA LEU A 99 -0.45 4.21 -2.04
C LEU A 99 0.42 5.42 -1.72
N ARG A 100 -0.16 6.50 -1.16
CA ARG A 100 0.58 7.67 -0.67
C ARG A 100 1.62 7.29 0.39
N ALA A 101 1.26 6.43 1.34
CA ALA A 101 2.19 5.94 2.36
C ALA A 101 3.35 5.11 1.76
N LYS A 102 3.13 4.43 0.64
CA LYS A 102 4.18 3.77 -0.13
C LYS A 102 4.99 4.73 -1.00
N GLY A 103 4.59 5.99 -1.07
CA GLY A 103 5.27 7.04 -1.82
C GLY A 103 4.99 7.00 -3.32
N VAL A 104 3.85 6.44 -3.74
CA VAL A 104 3.38 6.59 -5.12
C VAL A 104 3.03 8.06 -5.36
N PRO A 105 3.49 8.68 -6.46
CA PRO A 105 3.14 10.05 -6.82
C PRO A 105 1.63 10.27 -6.94
N VAL A 106 1.15 11.44 -6.50
CA VAL A 106 -0.28 11.76 -6.47
C VAL A 106 -0.93 11.64 -7.85
N HIS A 107 -0.28 12.14 -8.90
CA HIS A 107 -0.79 12.04 -10.28
C HIS A 107 -0.98 10.58 -10.75
N ILE A 108 -0.10 9.65 -10.33
CA ILE A 108 -0.27 8.22 -10.64
C ILE A 108 -1.45 7.64 -9.88
N ILE A 109 -1.62 8.01 -8.61
CA ILE A 109 -2.75 7.56 -7.80
C ILE A 109 -4.06 8.03 -8.44
N GLU A 110 -4.15 9.30 -8.84
CA GLU A 110 -5.34 9.87 -9.48
C GLU A 110 -5.71 9.13 -10.76
N VAL A 111 -4.73 8.86 -11.63
CA VAL A 111 -4.94 8.10 -12.87
C VAL A 111 -5.42 6.69 -12.59
N VAL A 112 -4.69 5.92 -11.76
CA VAL A 112 -5.00 4.50 -11.48
C VAL A 112 -6.35 4.35 -10.79
N VAL A 113 -6.73 5.31 -9.95
CA VAL A 113 -8.02 5.31 -9.26
C VAL A 113 -9.17 5.82 -10.14
N ALA A 114 -8.90 6.66 -11.13
CA ALA A 114 -9.89 7.09 -12.12
C ALA A 114 -10.18 5.99 -13.15
N GLU A 115 -9.18 5.19 -13.51
CA GLU A 115 -9.31 4.03 -14.40
C GLU A 115 -9.89 2.79 -13.71
N ASP A 116 -10.02 2.82 -12.38
CA ASP A 116 -10.60 1.74 -11.59
C ASP A 116 -12.11 1.61 -11.87
N THR A 117 -12.47 0.63 -12.68
CA THR A 117 -13.86 0.28 -12.98
C THR A 117 -14.53 -0.55 -11.88
N SER A 118 -13.81 -0.94 -10.82
CA SER A 118 -14.39 -1.71 -9.74
C SER A 118 -15.33 -0.84 -8.90
N GLU A 119 -16.58 -1.28 -8.77
CA GLU A 119 -17.58 -0.55 -7.99
C GLU A 119 -17.19 -0.51 -6.51
N ASP A 120 -17.13 0.70 -5.91
CA ASP A 120 -16.92 0.89 -4.47
C ASP A 120 -17.93 0.09 -3.64
N ARG A 121 -19.15 -0.10 -4.18
CA ARG A 121 -20.21 -0.94 -3.62
C ARG A 121 -19.78 -2.40 -3.46
N THR A 122 -19.12 -2.99 -4.45
CA THR A 122 -18.62 -4.37 -4.38
C THR A 122 -17.57 -4.54 -3.29
N ALA A 123 -16.65 -3.57 -3.15
CA ALA A 123 -15.66 -3.57 -2.07
C ALA A 123 -16.33 -3.41 -0.69
N ALA A 124 -17.37 -2.57 -0.60
CA ALA A 124 -18.14 -2.37 0.62
C ALA A 124 -18.89 -3.63 1.05
N ILE A 125 -19.51 -4.35 0.10
CA ILE A 125 -20.17 -5.65 0.34
C ILE A 125 -19.15 -6.67 0.83
N ALA A 126 -18.01 -6.80 0.15
CA ALA A 126 -16.94 -7.72 0.57
C ALA A 126 -16.42 -7.42 1.98
N TYR A 127 -16.33 -6.13 2.35
CA TYR A 127 -15.95 -5.72 3.70
C TYR A 127 -17.00 -6.10 4.74
N ALA A 128 -18.29 -5.82 4.47
CA ALA A 128 -19.40 -6.16 5.35
C ALA A 128 -19.54 -7.68 5.55
N LYS A 129 -19.42 -8.47 4.46
CA LYS A 129 -19.39 -9.95 4.51
C LYS A 129 -18.27 -10.45 5.41
N ARG A 130 -17.04 -9.98 5.21
CA ARG A 130 -15.86 -10.38 6.00
C ARG A 130 -15.98 -10.01 7.48
N ARG A 131 -16.66 -8.91 7.80
CA ARG A 131 -16.85 -8.43 9.18
C ARG A 131 -18.13 -8.92 9.84
N ARG A 132 -18.99 -9.64 9.11
CA ARG A 132 -20.33 -10.08 9.57
C ARG A 132 -21.14 -8.90 10.12
N PHE A 133 -21.29 -7.88 9.28
CA PHE A 133 -22.09 -6.69 9.58
C PHE A 133 -23.46 -6.78 8.92
N GLY A 134 -24.45 -6.10 9.53
CA GLY A 134 -25.81 -6.00 9.00
C GLY A 134 -26.38 -7.36 8.54
N PRO A 135 -26.72 -7.53 7.26
CA PRO A 135 -27.34 -8.75 6.72
C PRO A 135 -26.47 -10.01 6.82
N PHE A 136 -25.15 -9.87 7.02
CA PHE A 136 -24.23 -11.00 7.16
C PHE A 136 -24.05 -11.45 8.62
N ARG A 137 -24.87 -10.92 9.54
CA ARG A 137 -24.95 -11.32 10.94
C ARG A 137 -26.30 -12.00 11.19
N ASP A 138 -26.37 -12.75 12.29
CA ASP A 138 -27.62 -13.20 12.88
C ASP A 138 -28.63 -12.03 13.05
N HIS A 139 -29.85 -12.25 12.54
CA HIS A 139 -30.94 -11.29 12.47
C HIS A 139 -31.27 -10.67 13.83
N ALA A 140 -31.25 -11.48 14.90
CA ALA A 140 -31.61 -11.03 16.25
C ALA A 140 -30.71 -9.93 16.82
N LYS A 141 -29.52 -9.70 16.24
CA LYS A 141 -28.52 -8.73 16.72
C LYS A 141 -28.30 -7.57 15.75
N ARG A 142 -29.11 -7.48 14.69
CA ARG A 142 -28.91 -6.53 13.59
C ARG A 142 -29.21 -5.10 14.04
N ASP A 143 -30.38 -4.88 14.64
CA ASP A 143 -30.84 -3.54 15.03
C ASP A 143 -29.94 -2.89 16.09
N ASP A 144 -29.60 -3.63 17.14
CA ASP A 144 -28.70 -3.19 18.22
C ASP A 144 -27.30 -2.77 17.73
N ARG A 145 -26.91 -3.25 16.56
CA ARG A 145 -25.58 -3.06 16.00
C ARG A 145 -25.57 -2.21 14.74
N ARG A 146 -26.73 -1.85 14.20
CA ARG A 146 -26.88 -1.08 12.96
C ARG A 146 -26.00 0.16 12.94
N LEU A 147 -26.14 1.04 13.94
CA LEU A 147 -25.34 2.27 14.04
C LEU A 147 -23.84 2.00 14.18
N LYS A 148 -23.47 0.94 14.93
CA LYS A 148 -22.06 0.55 15.12
C LYS A 148 -21.45 0.01 13.84
N ASP A 149 -22.20 -0.76 13.08
CA ASP A 149 -21.77 -1.35 11.81
C ASP A 149 -21.64 -0.25 10.73
N ILE A 150 -22.60 0.69 10.62
CA ILE A 150 -22.49 1.86 9.75
C ILE A 150 -21.26 2.70 10.13
N ALA A 151 -21.06 3.00 11.42
CA ALA A 151 -19.89 3.76 11.88
C ALA A 151 -18.57 3.01 11.60
N ALA A 152 -18.55 1.68 11.63
CA ALA A 152 -17.39 0.88 11.26
C ALA A 152 -17.09 0.94 9.75
N MET A 153 -18.13 0.91 8.90
CA MET A 153 -18.00 1.10 7.45
C MET A 153 -17.47 2.51 7.11
N CYS A 154 -18.00 3.56 7.74
CA CYS A 154 -17.52 4.93 7.53
C CYS A 154 -16.05 5.09 7.96
N ARG A 155 -15.65 4.53 9.11
CA ARG A 155 -14.23 4.46 9.52
C ARG A 155 -13.38 3.59 8.61
N ALA A 156 -13.99 2.67 7.86
CA ALA A 156 -13.34 1.94 6.80
C ALA A 156 -13.16 2.77 5.51
N GLY A 157 -13.73 3.97 5.45
CA GLY A 157 -13.59 4.94 4.37
C GLY A 157 -14.68 4.87 3.30
N PHE A 158 -15.72 4.07 3.52
CA PHE A 158 -16.94 4.11 2.69
C PHE A 158 -17.78 5.33 3.06
N ASP A 159 -18.52 5.87 2.10
CA ASP A 159 -19.48 6.94 2.38
C ASP A 159 -20.68 6.41 3.18
N TYR A 160 -21.40 7.33 3.81
CA TYR A 160 -22.53 7.00 4.68
C TYR A 160 -23.67 6.32 3.92
N GLU A 161 -23.95 6.76 2.69
CA GLU A 161 -25.07 6.25 1.92
C GLU A 161 -24.84 4.79 1.51
N THR A 162 -23.68 4.50 0.94
CA THR A 162 -23.25 3.12 0.64
C THR A 162 -23.27 2.24 1.89
N ALA A 163 -22.75 2.74 3.01
CA ALA A 163 -22.77 2.00 4.28
C ALA A 163 -24.20 1.70 4.76
N ARG A 164 -25.08 2.71 4.75
CA ARG A 164 -26.48 2.57 5.15
C ARG A 164 -27.20 1.56 4.26
N GLN A 165 -27.10 1.71 2.94
CA GLN A 165 -27.75 0.80 1.98
C GLN A 165 -27.33 -0.65 2.20
N ILE A 166 -26.04 -0.92 2.43
CA ILE A 166 -25.56 -2.30 2.65
C ILE A 166 -26.00 -2.87 4.00
N ILE A 167 -25.99 -2.06 5.06
CA ILE A 167 -26.38 -2.52 6.40
C ILE A 167 -27.89 -2.73 6.52
N ASP A 168 -28.69 -1.96 5.77
CA ASP A 168 -30.15 -2.00 5.80
C ASP A 168 -30.75 -2.96 4.76
N ALA A 169 -29.99 -3.39 3.75
CA ALA A 169 -30.41 -4.40 2.76
C ALA A 169 -30.47 -5.82 3.33
N ASP A 170 -31.27 -6.69 2.74
CA ASP A 170 -31.40 -8.08 3.17
C ASP A 170 -30.37 -8.99 2.50
N LEU A 171 -30.20 -10.21 3.03
CA LEU A 171 -29.18 -11.13 2.52
C LEU A 171 -29.42 -11.47 1.03
N ASP A 172 -30.69 -11.55 0.63
CA ASP A 172 -31.14 -11.87 -0.72
C ASP A 172 -30.80 -10.77 -1.74
N ASP A 173 -30.59 -9.53 -1.29
CA ASP A 173 -30.15 -8.41 -2.14
C ASP A 173 -28.68 -8.56 -2.61
N PHE A 174 -27.96 -9.56 -2.11
CA PHE A 174 -26.56 -9.83 -2.42
C PHE A 174 -26.30 -11.20 -3.04
N SER A 175 -27.35 -11.95 -3.37
CA SER A 175 -27.29 -13.19 -4.14
C SER A 175 -27.56 -12.90 -5.62
N ALA A 176 -26.49 -12.50 -6.34
CA ALA A 176 -26.39 -12.51 -7.79
C ALA A 176 -24.97 -12.92 -8.18
#